data_AF-A0A485ABK9-F1
#
_entry.id   AF-A0A485ABK9-F1
#
_cell.length_a   1.000
_cell.length_b   1.000
_cell.length_c   1.000
_cell.angle_alpha   90.00
_cell.angle_beta   90.00
_cell.angle_gamma   90.00
#
_symmetry.space_group_name_H-M   'P 1'
#
loop_
_entity.id
_entity.type
_entity.pdbx_description
1 polymer ?
#
loop_
_entity_poly.entity_id
_entity_poly.type
_entity_poly.pdbx_seq_one_letter_code
_entity_poly.pdbx_strand_id
1 'polypeptide(L)' 'MDCQRTVEFEIFQHLRHRYAPGIECNTESWFCLALPHEREIVFTEHLAYQWLDAPAAAALTKSWSNRQGD' A
#
# COMPACT_ATOMS: atom_id res chain seq x y z
N MET A 1 -4.88 13.22 -4.46
CA MET A 1 -6.32 13.17 -4.72
C MET A 1 -6.92 12.10 -3.82
N ASP A 2 -8.03 12.39 -3.15
CA ASP A 2 -8.77 11.38 -2.39
C ASP A 2 -9.57 10.52 -3.39
N CYS A 3 -9.37 9.20 -3.37
CA CYS A 3 -10.00 8.30 -4.33
C CYS A 3 -11.40 7.84 -3.85
N GLN A 4 -11.89 8.37 -2.72
CA GLN A 4 -13.21 8.12 -2.12
C GLN A 4 -13.51 6.62 -1.92
N ARG A 5 -12.46 5.85 -1.68
CA ARG A 5 -12.52 4.40 -1.53
C ARG A 5 -11.93 4.02 -0.19
N THR A 6 -12.69 3.23 0.57
CA THR A 6 -12.27 2.67 1.84
C THR A 6 -12.54 1.17 1.84
N VAL A 7 -11.58 0.39 2.30
CA VAL A 7 -11.68 -1.07 2.41
C VAL A 7 -11.29 -1.52 3.81
N GLU A 8 -11.81 -2.65 4.23
CA GLU A 8 -11.40 -3.31 5.47
C GLU A 8 -10.78 -4.67 5.15
N PHE A 9 -9.68 -5.00 5.82
CA PHE A 9 -9.00 -6.26 5.63
C PHE A 9 -8.33 -6.78 6.88
N GLU A 10 -8.16 -8.10 6.95
CA GLU A 10 -7.46 -8.76 8.03
C GLU A 10 -5.95 -8.44 7.99
N ILE A 11 -5.42 -7.95 9.11
CA ILE A 11 -4.00 -7.65 9.28
C ILE A 11 -3.21 -8.96 9.20
N PHE A 12 -2.14 -8.96 8.40
CA PHE A 12 -1.22 -10.10 8.30
C PHE A 12 -0.78 -10.56 9.68
N GLN A 13 -0.93 -11.86 9.96
CA GLN A 13 -0.68 -12.43 11.30
C GLN A 13 0.70 -12.04 11.87
N HIS A 14 1.75 -12.07 11.05
CA HIS A 14 3.10 -11.71 11.48
C HIS A 14 3.29 -10.21 11.80
N LEU A 15 2.38 -9.34 11.38
CA LEU A 15 2.39 -7.89 11.67
C LEU A 15 1.44 -7.50 12.82
N ARG A 16 0.52 -8.38 13.23
CA ARG A 16 -0.48 -8.07 14.29
C ARG A 16 0.13 -7.66 15.63
N HIS A 17 1.33 -8.13 15.95
CA HIS A 17 2.02 -7.77 17.20
C HIS A 17 2.30 -6.27 17.34
N ARG A 18 2.18 -5.50 16.25
CA ARG A 18 2.31 -4.03 16.24
C ARG A 18 1.03 -3.31 16.69
N TYR A 19 -0.10 -4.01 16.77
CA TYR A 19 -1.41 -3.46 17.11
C TYR A 19 -1.82 -3.82 18.55
N ALA A 20 -2.81 -3.12 19.08
CA ALA A 20 -3.35 -3.41 20.39
C ALA A 20 -3.98 -4.82 20.47
N PRO A 21 -4.03 -5.45 21.66
CA PRO A 21 -4.63 -6.77 21.83
C PRO A 21 -6.07 -6.84 21.29
N GLY A 22 -6.37 -7.89 20.51
CA GLY A 22 -7.69 -8.12 19.90
C GLY A 22 -7.94 -7.38 18.59
N ILE A 23 -7.00 -6.58 18.09
CA ILE A 23 -7.13 -5.90 16.79
C ILE A 23 -6.64 -6.83 15.67
N GLU A 24 -7.56 -7.21 14.79
CA GLU A 24 -7.27 -8.12 13.68
C GLU A 24 -7.56 -7.53 12.30
N CYS A 25 -8.30 -6.41 12.23
CA CYS A 25 -8.69 -5.75 10.98
C CYS A 25 -8.09 -4.35 10.88
N ASN A 26 -7.77 -3.94 9.65
CA ASN A 26 -7.33 -2.60 9.30
C ASN A 26 -8.33 -1.99 8.31
N THR A 27 -8.75 -0.75 8.59
CA THR A 27 -9.50 0.09 7.64
C THR A 27 -8.52 0.96 6.87
N GLU A 28 -8.56 0.92 5.54
CA GLU A 28 -7.65 1.65 4.66
C GLU A 28 -8.45 2.55 3.70
N SER A 29 -8.16 3.85 3.71
CA SER A 29 -8.72 4.83 2.78
C SER A 29 -7.67 5.22 1.73
N TRP A 30 -8.07 5.30 0.46
CA TRP A 30 -7.14 5.40 -0.65
C TRP A 30 -6.90 6.84 -1.12
N PHE A 31 -5.63 7.14 -1.38
CA PHE A 31 -5.18 8.40 -1.97
C PHE A 31 -4.26 8.14 -3.15
N CYS A 32 -4.42 8.96 -4.18
CA CYS A 32 -3.73 8.82 -5.47
C CYS A 32 -2.87 10.07 -5.69
N LEU A 33 -1.58 9.91 -5.99
CA LEU A 33 -0.63 11.01 -6.22
C LEU A 33 0.11 10.81 -7.55
N ALA A 34 -0.26 11.59 -8.56
CA ALA A 34 0.43 11.58 -9.84
C ALA A 34 1.64 12.52 -9.79
N LEU A 35 2.83 12.00 -10.10
CA LEU A 35 4.00 12.83 -10.36
C LEU A 35 4.06 13.15 -11.86
N PRO A 36 4.57 14.33 -12.26
CA PRO A 36 4.68 14.69 -13.67
C PRO A 36 5.61 13.75 -14.44
N HIS A 37 6.70 13.30 -13.80
CA HIS A 37 7.67 12.36 -14.33
C HIS A 37 8.26 11.52 -13.20
N GLU A 38 8.81 10.36 -13.56
CA GLU A 38 9.64 9.56 -12.67
C GLU A 38 10.83 10.37 -12.16
N ARG A 39 11.25 10.08 -10.93
CA ARG A 39 12.38 10.76 -10.29
C ARG A 39 13.09 9.83 -9.33
N GLU A 40 14.28 10.24 -8.90
CA GLU A 40 14.96 9.60 -7.78
C GLU A 40 14.16 9.79 -6.49
N ILE A 41 13.97 8.70 -5.75
CA ILE A 41 13.23 8.70 -4.48
C ILE A 41 14.19 8.51 -3.33
N VAL A 42 14.25 9.52 -2.46
CA VAL A 42 14.92 9.41 -1.16
C VAL A 42 13.91 8.91 -0.14
N PHE A 43 14.09 7.68 0.34
CA PHE A 43 13.21 7.02 1.32
C PHE A 43 13.93 6.88 2.67
N THR A 44 13.18 6.86 3.78
CA THR A 44 13.73 6.79 5.14
C THR A 44 13.42 5.48 5.88
N GLU A 45 12.33 4.80 5.51
CA GLU A 45 11.85 3.59 6.21
C GLU A 45 11.97 2.30 5.36
N HIS A 46 12.19 2.44 4.06
CA HIS A 46 12.23 1.31 3.12
C HIS A 46 13.68 0.88 2.83
N LEU A 47 13.85 -0.25 2.14
CA LEU A 47 15.17 -0.76 1.76
C LEU A 47 15.53 -0.43 0.29
N ALA A 48 14.54 -0.35 -0.59
CA ALA A 48 14.69 -0.06 -2.01
C ALA A 48 13.36 0.41 -2.62
N TYR A 49 13.42 1.01 -3.81
CA TYR A 49 12.24 1.34 -4.64
C TYR A 49 12.48 0.93 -6.09
N GLN A 50 11.39 0.81 -6.86
CA GLN A 50 11.42 0.61 -8.31
C GLN A 50 10.20 1.27 -8.96
N TRP A 51 10.40 1.87 -10.13
CA TRP A 51 9.32 2.31 -11.01
C TRP A 51 8.91 1.13 -11.90
N LEU A 52 7.62 0.84 -11.95
CA LEU A 52 7.04 -0.26 -12.72
C LEU A 52 5.76 0.24 -13.40
N ASP A 53 5.37 -0.41 -14.49
CA ASP A 53 4.01 -0.27 -15.01
C ASP A 53 2.98 -0.80 -13.99
N ALA A 54 1.74 -0.30 -14.08
CA ALA A 54 0.69 -0.62 -13.12
C ALA A 54 0.40 -2.13 -13.02
N PRO A 55 0.25 -2.90 -14.12
CA PRO A 55 0.08 -4.36 -14.04
C PRO A 55 1.23 -5.07 -13.31
N ALA A 56 2.49 -4.71 -13.58
CA ALA A 56 3.64 -5.30 -12.93
C ALA A 56 3.68 -4.98 -11.42
N ALA A 57 3.38 -3.73 -11.04
CA ALA A 57 3.30 -3.32 -9.64
C ALA A 57 2.19 -4.06 -8.87
N ALA A 58 1.02 -4.21 -9.49
CA ALA A 58 -0.12 -4.94 -8.93
C ALA A 58 0.20 -6.44 -8.69
N ALA A 59 0.93 -7.07 -9.60
CA ALA A 59 1.37 -8.45 -9.47
C ALA A 59 2.43 -8.64 -8.37
N LEU A 60 3.31 -7.65 -8.17
CA LEU A 60 4.42 -7.74 -7.21
C LEU A 60 3.96 -7.58 -5.75
N THR A 61 2.97 -6.74 -5.49
CA THR A 61 2.55 -6.45 -4.13
C THR A 61 1.90 -7.65 -3.43
N LYS A 62 2.24 -7.83 -2.15
CA LYS A 62 1.63 -8.85 -1.27
C LYS A 62 0.30 -8.37 -0.69
N SER A 63 0.07 -7.06 -0.62
CA SER A 63 -1.21 -6.51 -0.17
C SER A 63 -2.23 -6.62 -1.29
N TRP A 64 -3.34 -7.30 -1.03
CA TRP A 64 -4.43 -7.41 -2.00
C TRP A 64 -5.14 -6.08 -2.22
N SER A 65 -5.21 -5.21 -1.20
CA SER A 65 -5.84 -3.89 -1.33
C SER A 65 -5.02 -3.01 -2.28
N ASN A 66 -3.69 -3.05 -2.14
CA ASN A 66 -2.77 -2.31 -3.01
C ASN A 66 -2.75 -2.84 -4.45
N ARG A 67 -3.11 -4.11 -4.69
CA ARG A 67 -3.20 -4.69 -6.04
C ARG A 67 -4.38 -4.11 -6.85
N GLN A 68 -5.40 -3.59 -6.18
CA GLN A 68 -6.61 -3.06 -6.81
C GLN A 68 -6.56 -1.55 -7.07
N GLY A 69 -5.44 -0.90 -6.76
CA GLY A 69 -5.22 0.51 -7.13
C GLY A 69 -4.94 0.60 -8.62
N ASP A 70 -5.97 0.86 -9.41
CA ASP A 70 -5.88 1.25 -10.83
C ASP A 70 -5.82 2.77 -10.97
#